data_AF-A0A551XH78-F1
#
_entry.id   AF-A0A551XH78-F1
#
_cell.length_a   1.000
_cell.length_b   1.000
_cell.length_c   1.000
_cell.angle_alpha   90.00
_cell.angle_beta   90.00
_cell.angle_gamma   90.00
#
_symmetry.space_group_name_H-M   'P 1'
#
loop_
_entity.id
_entity.type
_entity.pdbx_description
1 polymer ?
#
loop_
_entity_poly.entity_id
_entity_poly.type
_entity_poly.pdbx_seq_one_letter_code
_entity_poly.pdbx_strand_id
1 'polypeptide(L)'
;MTPSAIDLPTKSTIITWEKLPDDFILPDEPVDNNLQPLLAAALRESLELAGLILESMLIASNFGLCATVKTQTVVKAPDWVYIPSV
;
A
#
# COMPACT_ATOMS: atom_id res chain seq x y z
N MET A 1 -5.50 -30.99 15.20
CA MET A 1 -4.16 -30.65 14.67
C MET A 1 -4.12 -29.14 14.55
N THR A 2 -3.47 -28.45 15.48
CA THR A 2 -3.26 -27.00 15.42
C THR A 2 -2.18 -26.72 14.37
N PRO A 3 -2.39 -25.78 13.43
CA PRO A 3 -1.31 -25.39 12.53
C PRO A 3 -0.22 -24.69 13.35
N SER A 4 0.97 -25.26 13.36
CA SER A 4 2.16 -24.63 13.93
C SER A 4 2.42 -23.32 13.19
N ALA A 5 2.52 -22.23 13.93
CA ALA A 5 2.90 -20.93 13.37
C ALA A 5 4.28 -21.04 12.71
N ILE A 6 4.38 -20.51 11.49
CA ILE A 6 5.65 -20.37 10.78
C ILE A 6 6.44 -19.28 11.51
N ASP A 7 7.52 -19.66 12.18
CA ASP A 7 8.43 -18.73 12.85
C ASP A 7 9.28 -18.01 11.77
N LEU A 8 8.74 -16.91 11.25
CA LEU A 8 9.46 -16.05 10.32
C LEU A 8 10.50 -15.23 11.11
N PRO A 9 11.78 -15.22 10.71
CA PRO A 9 12.78 -14.39 11.36
C PRO A 9 12.35 -12.93 11.31
N THR A 10 12.07 -12.33 12.46
CA THR A 10 11.69 -10.93 12.61
C THR A 10 12.93 -10.05 12.46
N LYS A 11 13.38 -9.87 11.21
CA LYS A 11 14.37 -8.86 10.88
C LYS A 11 13.70 -7.49 11.01
N SER A 12 13.81 -6.89 12.20
CA SER A 12 13.37 -5.52 12.46
C SER A 12 14.07 -4.58 11.47
N THR A 13 13.32 -4.12 10.47
CA THR A 13 13.76 -3.13 9.50
C THR A 13 13.17 -1.80 9.93
N ILE A 14 14.02 -0.81 10.17
CA ILE A 14 13.59 0.54 10.54
C ILE A 14 12.88 1.15 9.32
N ILE A 15 11.61 1.51 9.50
CA ILE A 15 10.77 2.16 8.49
C ILE A 15 10.23 3.45 9.12
N THR A 16 10.43 4.59 8.47
CA THR A 16 9.84 5.88 8.87
C THR A 16 8.98 6.46 7.74
N TRP A 17 7.97 7.25 8.11
CA TRP A 17 6.98 7.83 7.20
C TRP A 17 7.14 9.35 7.19
N GLU A 18 8.14 9.82 6.46
CA GLU A 18 8.47 11.25 6.36
C GLU A 18 7.90 11.83 5.07
N LYS A 19 7.59 13.13 5.07
CA LYS A 19 7.17 13.81 3.85
C LYS A 19 8.32 13.75 2.83
N LEU A 20 7.98 13.47 1.58
CA LEU A 20 8.92 13.54 0.47
C LEU A 20 9.52 14.97 0.37
N PRO A 21 10.85 15.11 0.17
CA PRO A 21 11.46 16.41 -0.10
C PRO A 21 10.84 17.09 -1.34
N ASP A 22 10.71 18.41 -1.31
CA ASP A 22 10.08 19.17 -2.40
C ASP A 22 10.91 19.12 -3.70
N ASP A 23 12.19 18.74 -3.64
CA ASP A 23 13.13 18.58 -4.75
C ASP A 23 13.31 17.13 -5.24
N PHE A 24 12.52 16.18 -4.70
CA PHE A 24 12.60 14.78 -5.12
C PHE A 24 12.03 14.59 -6.54
N ILE A 25 12.87 14.15 -7.47
CA ILE A 25 12.45 13.81 -8.83
C ILE A 25 11.81 12.43 -8.82
N LEU A 26 10.51 12.36 -9.13
CA LEU A 26 9.83 11.08 -9.32
C LEU A 26 10.40 10.39 -10.57
N PRO A 27 10.74 9.08 -10.48
CA PRO A 27 11.12 8.33 -11.65
C PRO A 27 9.94 8.25 -12.63
N ASP A 28 10.22 8.44 -13.93
CA ASP A 28 9.22 8.43 -15.02
C ASP A 28 8.64 7.04 -15.32
N GLU A 29 9.18 5.95 -14.74
CA GLU A 29 8.61 4.61 -14.90
C GLU A 29 7.59 4.33 -13.78
N PRO A 30 6.29 4.25 -14.13
CA PRO A 30 5.74 2.96 -14.56
C PRO A 30 4.79 3.04 -15.78
N VAL A 31 4.65 1.91 -16.48
CA VAL A 31 3.58 1.70 -17.46
C VAL A 31 2.34 1.26 -16.68
N ASP A 32 1.44 2.19 -16.36
CA ASP A 32 0.16 1.85 -15.74
C ASP A 32 -0.62 0.90 -16.66
N ASN A 33 -1.13 -0.19 -16.10
CA ASN A 33 -2.15 -0.95 -16.79
C ASN A 33 -3.45 -0.13 -16.72
N ASN A 34 -3.92 0.33 -17.89
CA ASN A 34 -5.14 1.14 -18.04
C ASN A 34 -6.39 0.49 -17.40
N LEU A 35 -6.37 -0.80 -17.10
CA LEU A 35 -7.46 -1.51 -16.43
C LEU A 35 -7.39 -1.48 -14.89
N GLN A 36 -6.27 -1.05 -14.29
CA GLN A 36 -6.12 -1.01 -12.84
C GLN A 36 -7.17 -0.15 -12.13
N PRO A 37 -7.57 1.04 -12.65
CA PRO A 37 -8.67 1.80 -12.06
C PRO A 37 -9.97 1.00 -12.02
N LEU A 38 -10.27 0.23 -13.07
CA LEU A 38 -11.47 -0.61 -13.15
C LEU A 38 -11.41 -1.77 -12.15
N LEU A 39 -10.26 -2.46 -12.05
CA LEU A 39 -10.07 -3.57 -11.13
C LEU A 39 -10.14 -3.11 -9.66
N ALA A 40 -9.50 -1.97 -9.34
CA ALA A 40 -9.54 -1.36 -8.00
C ALA A 40 -10.97 -0.99 -7.59
N ALA A 41 -11.77 -0.44 -8.52
CA ALA A 41 -13.17 -0.10 -8.28
C ALA A 41 -14.03 -1.35 -8.04
N ALA A 42 -13.90 -2.37 -8.89
CA ALA A 42 -14.65 -3.62 -8.76
C ALA A 42 -14.32 -4.35 -7.44
N LEU A 43 -13.06 -4.36 -7.03
CA LEU A 43 -12.65 -4.94 -5.74
C LEU A 43 -13.24 -4.17 -4.56
N ARG A 44 -13.16 -2.83 -4.58
CA ARG A 44 -13.74 -1.99 -3.54
C ARG A 44 -15.25 -2.23 -3.39
N GLU A 45 -15.98 -2.23 -4.51
CA GLU A 45 -17.43 -2.49 -4.51
C GLU A 45 -17.74 -3.88 -3.94
N SER A 46 -16.97 -4.90 -4.32
CA SER A 46 -17.13 -6.26 -3.80
C SER A 46 -16.93 -6.34 -2.28
N LEU A 47 -15.94 -5.62 -1.73
CA LEU A 47 -15.69 -5.56 -0.29
C LEU A 47 -16.77 -4.76 0.46
N GLU A 48 -17.29 -3.69 -0.16
CA GLU A 48 -18.38 -2.88 0.38
C GLU A 48 -19.68 -3.70 0.48
N LEU A 49 -20.06 -4.39 -0.60
CA LEU A 49 -21.23 -5.27 -0.63
C LEU A 49 -21.13 -6.43 0.36
N ALA A 50 -19.91 -6.90 0.65
CA ALA A 50 -19.64 -7.91 1.66
C ALA A 50 -19.64 -7.37 3.10
N GLY A 51 -19.76 -6.05 3.31
CA GLY A 51 -19.70 -5.42 4.63
C GLY A 51 -18.29 -5.48 5.26
N LEU A 52 -17.25 -5.58 4.43
CA LEU A 52 -15.85 -5.70 4.86
C LEU A 52 -15.09 -4.36 4.86
N ILE A 53 -15.76 -3.26 4.51
CA ILE A 53 -15.22 -1.90 4.61
C ILE A 53 -15.83 -1.21 5.82
N LEU A 54 -14.98 -0.81 6.78
CA LEU A 54 -15.35 -0.07 7.98
C LEU A 54 -14.81 1.36 7.92
N GLU A 55 -15.38 2.27 8.70
CA GLU A 55 -14.98 3.69 8.75
C GLU A 55 -13.52 3.90 9.16
N SER A 56 -12.94 2.98 9.92
CA SER A 56 -11.53 3.04 10.31
C SER A 56 -10.56 2.72 9.18
N MET A 57 -11.04 2.11 8.09
CA MET A 57 -10.19 1.59 7.02
C MET A 57 -9.92 2.67 5.97
N LEU A 58 -8.70 2.69 5.45
CA LEU A 58 -8.34 3.52 4.30
C LEU A 58 -8.07 2.63 3.09
N ILE A 59 -8.81 2.88 2.02
CA ILE A 59 -8.58 2.27 0.71
C ILE A 59 -8.22 3.38 -0.27
N ALA A 60 -7.10 3.22 -0.95
CA ALA A 60 -6.61 4.17 -1.94
C ALA A 60 -6.08 3.45 -3.17
N SER A 61 -6.22 4.10 -4.33
CA SER A 61 -5.61 3.71 -5.60
C SER A 61 -4.97 4.96 -6.22
N ASN A 62 -4.05 4.76 -7.17
CA ASN A 62 -3.40 5.85 -7.91
C ASN A 62 -2.77 6.91 -6.99
N PHE A 63 -2.01 6.48 -5.97
CA PHE A 63 -1.29 7.39 -5.07
C PHE A 63 0.13 6.91 -4.84
N GLY A 64 1.02 7.86 -4.54
CA GLY A 64 2.39 7.55 -4.14
C GLY A 64 2.48 7.17 -2.67
N LEU A 65 3.02 5.98 -2.38
CA LEU A 65 3.45 5.55 -1.05
C LEU A 65 4.94 5.85 -0.88
N CYS A 66 5.27 6.77 0.03
CA CYS A 66 6.64 7.13 0.38
C CYS A 66 6.99 6.59 1.76
N ALA A 67 8.16 5.96 1.87
CA ALA A 67 8.73 5.55 3.15
C ALA A 67 10.26 5.63 3.10
N THR A 68 10.90 5.91 4.24
CA THR A 68 12.34 5.73 4.39
C THR A 68 12.57 4.35 4.99
N VAL A 69 13.21 3.47 4.22
CA VAL A 69 13.61 2.14 4.67
C VAL A 69 15.09 2.18 5.00
N LYS A 70 15.41 2.05 6.29
CA LYS A 70 16.75 2.30 6.87
C LYS A 70 17.24 3.74 6.63
N THR A 71 17.87 3.99 5.50
CA THR A 71 18.48 5.29 5.13
C THR A 71 18.13 5.70 3.70
N GLN A 72 17.24 4.95 3.04
CA GLN A 72 16.86 5.19 1.65
C GLN A 72 15.38 5.53 1.57
N THR A 73 15.07 6.68 0.97
CA THR A 73 13.70 7.03 0.59
C THR A 73 13.26 6.16 -0.58
N VAL A 74 12.13 5.48 -0.41
CA VAL A 74 11.49 4.64 -1.42
C VAL A 74 10.12 5.22 -1.70
N VAL A 75 9.86 5.50 -2.97
CA VAL A 75 8.53 5.91 -3.46
C VAL A 75 8.00 4.79 -4.35
N LYS A 76 6.77 4.35 -4.09
CA LYS A 76 6.04 3.36 -4.88
C LYS A 76 4.68 3.91 -5.26
N ALA A 77 4.17 3.51 -6.42
CA ALA A 77 2.80 3.78 -6.85
C ALA A 77 2.04 2.45 -6.89
N PRO A 78 1.52 1.97 -5.74
CA PRO A 78 0.71 0.76 -5.72
C PRO A 78 -0.61 0.97 -6.47
N ASP A 79 -1.05 -0.05 -7.21
CA ASP A 79 -2.34 -0.04 -7.90
C ASP A 79 -3.52 0.07 -6.92
N TRP A 80 -3.39 -0.57 -5.75
CA TRP A 80 -4.40 -0.59 -4.69
C TRP A 80 -3.75 -0.79 -3.32
N VAL A 81 -4.19 -0.04 -2.32
CA VAL A 81 -3.75 -0.15 -0.92
C VAL A 81 -4.94 -0.27 0.01
N TYR A 82 -4.76 -1.09 1.03
CA TYR A 82 -5.66 -1.25 2.15
C TYR A 82 -4.91 -1.05 3.45
N ILE A 83 -5.41 -0.13 4.27
CA ILE A 83 -4.97 0.11 5.63
C ILE A 83 -6.15 -0.24 6.55
N PRO A 84 -6.01 -1.21 7.46
CA PRO A 84 -7.13 -1.67 8.30
C PRO A 84 -7.58 -0.62 9.33
N SER A 85 -6.69 0.32 9.70
CA SER A 85 -6.97 1.40 10.63
C SER A 85 -6.06 2.60 10.34
N VAL A 86 -6.64 3.79 10.22
CA VAL A 86 -5.92 5.08 10.20
C VAL A 86 -6.15 5.90 11.46
#